data_AF-A0A4R0QUW2-F1
#
_entry.id   AF-A0A4R0QUW2-F1
#
_cell.length_a   1.000
_cell.length_b   1.000
_cell.length_c   1.000
_cell.angle_alpha   90.00
_cell.angle_beta   90.00
_cell.angle_gamma   90.00
#
_symmetry.space_group_name_H-M   'P 1'
#
loop_
_entity.id
_entity.type
_entity.pdbx_description
1 polymer ?
#
loop_
_entity_poly.entity_id
_entity_poly.type
_entity_poly.pdbx_seq_one_letter_code
_entity_poly.pdbx_strand_id
1 'polypeptide(L)'
;MATPNDGHTEMAERFRQVIKDQFGTQIALARAIGVKDGSYLTPYVTGRSMIGGILRKKLEGVGIDVDYIMTGRKQELLLGEDGQDDSDSNDVICEQCASKLMDIQSKLVELNAAVLEVNKMVAHLKKSLR
;
A
#
# COMPACT_ATOMS: atom_id res chain seq x y z
N MET A 1 13.78 -17.86 -36.59
CA MET A 1 13.79 -18.49 -35.26
C MET A 1 14.07 -17.40 -34.24
N ALA A 2 13.07 -16.99 -33.47
CA ALA A 2 13.24 -16.07 -32.34
C ALA A 2 12.50 -16.72 -31.16
N THR A 3 13.26 -17.19 -30.16
CA THR A 3 12.72 -17.71 -28.92
C THR A 3 11.97 -16.59 -28.20
N PRO A 4 10.71 -16.80 -27.77
CA PRO A 4 10.03 -15.82 -26.92
C PRO A 4 10.84 -15.70 -25.63
N ASN A 5 10.98 -14.47 -25.16
CA ASN A 5 11.74 -14.13 -23.98
C ASN A 5 10.87 -14.51 -22.75
N ASP A 6 10.87 -15.80 -22.39
CA ASP A 6 9.91 -16.41 -21.45
C ASP A 6 9.82 -15.69 -20.09
N GLY A 7 10.94 -15.10 -19.62
CA GLY A 7 10.97 -14.35 -18.36
C GLY A 7 10.18 -13.03 -18.34
N HIS A 8 9.96 -12.38 -19.48
CA HIS A 8 9.15 -11.15 -19.53
C HIS A 8 7.65 -11.45 -19.53
N THR A 9 7.26 -12.59 -20.08
CA THR A 9 5.87 -13.04 -20.10
C THR A 9 5.40 -13.42 -18.70
N GLU A 10 6.23 -14.15 -17.94
CA GLU A 10 5.93 -14.52 -16.55
C GLU A 10 5.84 -13.29 -15.62
N MET A 11 6.77 -12.34 -15.76
CA MET A 11 6.71 -11.07 -15.01
C MET A 11 5.41 -10.30 -15.29
N ALA A 12 5.01 -10.25 -16.56
CA ALA A 12 3.80 -9.56 -17.00
C ALA A 12 2.51 -10.25 -16.50
N GLU A 13 2.52 -11.57 -16.40
CA GLU A 13 1.42 -12.35 -15.80
C GLU A 13 1.33 -12.14 -14.28
N ARG A 14 2.46 -12.20 -13.57
CA ARG A 14 2.53 -11.86 -12.13
C ARG A 14 2.03 -10.45 -11.87
N PHE A 15 2.45 -9.49 -12.69
CA PHE A 15 1.99 -8.10 -12.56
C PHE A 15 0.47 -7.98 -12.77
N ARG A 16 -0.09 -8.70 -13.76
CA ARG A 16 -1.53 -8.76 -13.98
C ARG A 16 -2.29 -9.35 -12.80
N GLN A 17 -1.78 -10.40 -12.18
CA GLN A 17 -2.39 -10.99 -10.99
C GLN A 17 -2.39 -10.03 -9.82
N VAL A 18 -1.25 -9.40 -9.50
CA VAL A 18 -1.16 -8.41 -8.42
C VAL A 18 -2.12 -7.24 -8.63
N ILE A 19 -2.24 -6.74 -9.87
CA ILE A 19 -3.20 -5.68 -10.20
C ILE A 19 -4.64 -6.14 -9.95
N LYS A 20 -4.98 -7.36 -10.35
CA LYS A 20 -6.32 -7.91 -10.19
C LYS A 20 -6.66 -8.14 -8.71
N ASP A 21 -5.72 -8.65 -7.93
CA ASP A 21 -5.94 -9.04 -6.54
C ASP A 21 -5.99 -7.83 -5.60
N GLN A 22 -5.10 -6.84 -5.79
CA GLN A 22 -5.02 -5.68 -4.90
C GLN A 22 -5.87 -4.48 -5.37
N PHE A 23 -6.00 -4.26 -6.68
CA PHE A 23 -6.63 -3.06 -7.25
C PHE A 23 -7.83 -3.36 -8.15
N GLY A 24 -8.06 -4.62 -8.52
CA GLY A 24 -9.11 -5.05 -9.45
C GLY A 24 -8.84 -4.72 -10.92
N THR A 25 -8.43 -3.48 -11.22
CA THR A 25 -8.21 -3.00 -12.60
C THR A 25 -6.94 -2.16 -12.77
N GLN A 26 -6.39 -2.15 -13.97
CA GLN A 26 -5.23 -1.31 -14.33
C GLN A 26 -5.53 0.19 -14.16
N ILE A 27 -6.78 0.61 -14.36
CA ILE A 27 -7.22 2.00 -14.18
C ILE A 27 -7.20 2.37 -12.69
N ALA A 28 -7.59 1.46 -11.80
CA ALA A 28 -7.54 1.69 -10.36
C ALA A 28 -6.09 1.82 -9.86
N LEU A 29 -5.19 0.94 -10.33
CA LEU A 29 -3.76 1.09 -10.04
C LEU A 29 -3.21 2.41 -10.59
N ALA A 30 -3.53 2.76 -11.83
CA ALA A 30 -3.10 4.02 -12.45
C ALA A 30 -3.50 5.25 -11.61
N ARG A 31 -4.74 5.27 -11.10
CA ARG A 31 -5.20 6.30 -10.18
C ARG A 31 -4.43 6.30 -8.85
N ALA A 32 -4.17 5.11 -8.28
CA ALA A 32 -3.43 4.98 -7.03
C ALA A 32 -1.99 5.51 -7.12
N ILE A 33 -1.31 5.26 -8.24
CA ILE A 33 0.06 5.76 -8.48
C ILE A 33 0.13 7.18 -9.08
N GLY A 34 -1.03 7.86 -9.19
CA GLY A 34 -1.13 9.24 -9.68
C GLY A 34 -0.80 9.41 -11.17
N VAL A 35 -1.03 8.39 -12.01
CA VAL A 35 -0.92 8.52 -13.48
C VAL A 35 -2.28 8.70 -14.12
N LYS A 36 -2.33 9.51 -15.19
CA LYS A 36 -3.58 9.94 -15.84
C LYS A 36 -4.36 8.79 -16.50
N ASP A 37 -3.68 7.74 -16.96
CA ASP A 37 -4.29 6.72 -17.80
C ASP A 37 -3.62 5.34 -17.62
N GLY A 38 -4.42 4.27 -17.67
CA GLY A 38 -3.96 2.88 -17.58
C GLY A 38 -3.03 2.47 -18.73
N SER A 39 -3.04 3.20 -19.85
CA SER A 39 -2.10 3.06 -20.96
C SER A 39 -0.63 3.18 -20.54
N TYR A 40 -0.33 3.91 -19.46
CA TYR A 40 1.01 3.95 -18.88
C TYR A 40 1.49 2.58 -18.39
N LEU A 41 0.57 1.73 -17.93
CA LEU A 41 0.87 0.41 -17.38
C LEU A 41 0.83 -0.70 -18.44
N THR A 42 0.13 -0.48 -19.55
CA THR A 42 0.00 -1.43 -20.67
C THR A 42 1.33 -2.07 -21.14
N PRO A 43 2.44 -1.34 -21.38
CA PRO A 43 3.69 -1.97 -21.83
C PRO A 43 4.31 -2.93 -20.80
N TYR A 44 4.06 -2.71 -19.50
CA TYR A 44 4.57 -3.57 -18.43
C TYR A 44 3.67 -4.80 -18.22
N VAL A 45 2.35 -4.60 -18.29
CA VAL A 45 1.33 -5.66 -18.22
C VAL A 45 1.38 -6.60 -19.42
N THR A 46 1.85 -6.12 -20.57
CA THR A 46 2.03 -6.90 -21.80
C THR A 46 3.43 -7.48 -21.96
N GLY A 47 4.34 -7.25 -21.01
CA GLY A 47 5.72 -7.77 -21.06
C GLY A 47 6.61 -7.13 -22.12
N ARG A 48 6.20 -5.99 -22.70
CA ARG A 48 7.01 -5.23 -23.65
C ARG A 48 8.10 -4.39 -22.98
N SER A 49 7.90 -4.01 -21.71
CA SER A 49 8.84 -3.18 -20.94
C SER A 49 9.03 -3.72 -19.53
N MET A 50 10.26 -3.61 -19.01
CA MET A 50 10.57 -3.92 -17.60
C MET A 50 10.27 -2.75 -16.68
N ILE A 51 9.87 -3.06 -15.45
CA ILE A 51 9.60 -2.07 -14.40
C ILE A 51 10.90 -1.36 -14.03
N GLY A 52 11.02 -0.08 -14.40
CA GLY A 52 12.16 0.76 -14.04
C GLY A 52 12.03 1.37 -12.64
N GLY A 53 13.10 1.99 -12.13
CA GLY A 53 13.17 2.52 -10.77
C GLY A 53 12.10 3.57 -10.41
N ILE A 54 11.64 4.38 -11.39
CA ILE A 54 10.56 5.36 -11.16
C ILE A 54 9.23 4.66 -10.94
N LEU A 55 8.91 3.65 -11.76
CA LEU A 55 7.67 2.89 -11.61
C LEU A 55 7.73 2.03 -10.34
N ARG A 56 8.90 1.43 -10.03
CA ARG A 56 9.12 0.69 -8.79
C ARG A 56 8.73 1.52 -7.56
N LYS A 57 9.31 2.73 -7.40
CA LYS A 57 9.01 3.62 -6.26
C LYS A 57 7.52 3.97 -6.15
N LYS A 58 6.84 4.14 -7.28
CA LYS A 58 5.40 4.42 -7.30
C LYS A 58 4.56 3.21 -6.91
N LEU A 59 4.95 2.01 -7.33
CA LEU A 59 4.29 0.76 -7.00
C LEU A 59 4.52 0.39 -5.51
N GLU A 60 5.75 0.52 -5.02
CA GLU A 60 6.09 0.34 -3.60
C GLU A 60 5.31 1.34 -2.72
N GLY A 61 5.18 2.60 -3.16
CA GLY A 61 4.41 3.62 -2.46
C GLY A 61 2.91 3.33 -2.32
N VAL A 62 2.37 2.38 -3.10
CA VAL A 62 0.98 1.90 -2.98
C VAL A 62 0.90 0.48 -2.40
N GLY A 63 2.00 -0.07 -1.91
CA GLY A 63 2.05 -1.39 -1.26
C GLY A 63 2.21 -2.58 -2.22
N ILE A 64 2.63 -2.35 -3.46
CA ILE A 64 2.93 -3.43 -4.41
C ILE A 64 4.38 -3.90 -4.22
N ASP A 65 4.56 -5.21 -4.06
CA ASP A 65 5.86 -5.87 -4.09
C ASP A 65 6.35 -6.04 -5.53
N VAL A 66 7.26 -5.14 -5.92
CA VAL A 66 7.87 -5.13 -7.26
C VAL A 66 8.93 -6.21 -7.39
N ASP A 67 9.60 -6.59 -6.30
CA ASP A 67 10.57 -7.69 -6.28
C ASP A 67 9.88 -9.03 -6.55
N TYR A 68 8.69 -9.25 -6.00
CA TYR A 68 7.85 -10.41 -6.33
C TYR A 68 7.49 -10.45 -7.82
N ILE A 69 7.05 -9.32 -8.37
CA ILE A 69 6.68 -9.24 -9.79
C ILE A 69 7.89 -9.58 -10.66
N MET A 70 9.07 -9.02 -10.35
CA MET A 70 10.27 -9.18 -11.15
C MET A 70 10.88 -10.58 -11.03
N THR A 71 11.04 -11.09 -9.82
CA THR A 71 11.80 -12.32 -9.55
C THR A 71 10.93 -13.57 -9.49
N GLY A 72 9.61 -13.42 -9.30
CA GLY A 72 8.68 -14.53 -9.09
C GLY A 72 8.86 -15.24 -7.75
N ARG A 73 9.92 -14.92 -7.01
CA ARG A 73 10.05 -15.26 -5.61
C ARG A 73 9.13 -14.29 -4.91
N LYS A 74 8.02 -14.81 -4.41
CA LYS A 74 7.25 -14.08 -3.40
C LYS A 74 8.28 -13.87 -2.31
N GLN A 75 8.79 -12.64 -2.17
CA GLN A 75 9.01 -12.19 -0.82
C GLN A 75 7.61 -12.29 -0.25
N GLU A 76 7.38 -13.38 0.48
CA GLU A 76 6.50 -13.23 1.60
C GLU A 76 7.02 -11.95 2.25
N LEU A 77 6.19 -10.91 2.19
CA LEU A 77 6.07 -10.02 3.31
C LEU A 77 5.89 -10.97 4.49
N LEU A 78 7.02 -11.46 5.05
CA LEU A 78 7.09 -12.49 6.07
C LEU A 78 6.60 -11.80 7.34
N LEU A 79 5.28 -11.66 7.42
CA LEU A 79 4.56 -12.07 8.60
C LEU A 79 4.84 -13.57 8.78
N GLY A 80 6.00 -13.89 9.36
CA GLY A 80 6.31 -15.22 9.87
C GLY A 80 7.29 -16.05 9.06
N GLU A 81 8.46 -16.25 9.69
CA GLU A 81 9.25 -17.48 9.73
C GLU A 81 10.35 -17.72 8.66
N ASP A 82 11.57 -17.45 9.15
CA ASP A 82 12.82 -18.17 8.93
C ASP A 82 13.57 -18.01 7.60
N GLY A 83 14.57 -17.12 7.62
CA GLY A 83 15.61 -17.10 6.60
C GLY A 83 16.62 -15.96 6.66
N GLN A 84 17.24 -15.72 7.83
CA GLN A 84 18.50 -14.98 8.03
C GLN A 84 18.59 -13.50 7.59
N ASP A 85 18.82 -12.67 8.61
CA ASP A 85 19.65 -11.46 8.64
C ASP A 85 19.00 -10.10 8.31
N ASP A 86 18.00 -9.69 9.12
CA ASP A 86 17.73 -8.26 9.44
C ASP A 86 16.77 -8.08 10.65
N SER A 87 16.93 -8.91 11.70
CA SER A 87 15.98 -8.99 12.84
C SER A 87 15.84 -7.68 13.63
N ASP A 88 16.90 -6.86 13.70
CA ASP A 88 16.86 -5.60 14.47
C ASP A 88 15.99 -4.52 13.81
N SER A 89 15.91 -4.49 12.47
CA SER A 89 15.25 -3.39 11.76
C SER A 89 13.73 -3.55 11.73
N ASN A 90 13.24 -4.79 11.68
CA ASN A 90 11.80 -5.07 11.62
C ASN A 90 11.13 -4.93 12.99
N ASP A 91 11.80 -5.34 14.07
CA ASP A 91 11.30 -5.13 15.44
C ASP A 91 11.14 -3.64 15.75
N VAL A 92 12.11 -2.82 15.31
CA VAL A 92 12.03 -1.35 15.43
C VAL A 92 10.86 -0.77 14.64
N ILE A 93 10.56 -1.26 13.44
CA ILE A 93 9.41 -0.80 12.64
C ILE A 93 8.09 -1.22 13.29
N CYS A 94 8.01 -2.45 13.82
CA CYS A 94 6.85 -2.94 14.55
C CYS A 94 6.60 -2.14 15.82
N GLU A 95 7.63 -1.84 16.62
CA GLU A 95 7.53 -0.97 17.79
C GLU A 95 7.10 0.44 17.40
N GLN A 96 7.67 1.03 16.34
CA GLN A 96 7.27 2.35 15.86
C GLN A 96 5.81 2.39 15.39
N CYS A 97 5.34 1.33 14.72
CA CYS A 97 3.94 1.19 14.34
C CYS A 97 3.03 1.06 15.56
N ALA A 98 3.40 0.23 16.54
CA ALA A 98 2.65 0.07 17.78
C ALA A 98 2.57 1.38 18.57
N SER A 99 3.69 2.10 18.73
CA SER A 99 3.71 3.42 19.38
C SER A 99 2.83 4.43 18.65
N LYS A 100 2.91 4.52 17.32
CA LYS A 100 2.05 5.43 16.54
C LYS A 100 0.57 5.08 16.66
N LEU A 101 0.22 3.80 16.69
CA LEU A 101 -1.17 3.36 16.90
C LEU A 101 -1.67 3.79 18.28
N MET A 102 -0.86 3.61 19.33
CA MET A 102 -1.20 4.03 20.69
C MET A 102 -1.36 5.56 20.78
N ASP A 103 -0.48 6.34 20.14
CA ASP A 103 -0.59 7.79 20.08
C ASP A 103 -1.88 8.26 19.39
N ILE A 104 -2.24 7.61 18.28
CA ILE A 104 -3.49 7.91 17.57
C ILE A 104 -4.70 7.58 18.44
N GLN A 105 -4.70 6.44 19.13
CA GLN A 105 -5.78 6.05 20.04
C GLN A 105 -5.92 7.06 21.19
N SER A 106 -4.81 7.49 21.79
CA SER A 106 -4.81 8.50 22.86
C SER A 106 -5.41 9.83 22.39
N LYS A 107 -4.95 10.35 21.24
CA LYS A 107 -5.50 11.59 20.66
C LYS A 107 -6.97 11.49 20.32
N LEU A 108 -7.44 10.32 19.88
CA LEU A 108 -8.85 10.09 19.58
C LEU A 108 -9.71 10.15 20.85
N VAL A 109 -9.22 9.60 21.96
CA VAL A 109 -9.91 9.66 23.27
C VAL A 109 -10.01 11.10 23.76
N GLU A 110 -8.91 11.87 23.66
CA GLU A 110 -8.91 13.30 24.03
C GLU A 110 -9.88 14.11 23.19
N LEU A 111 -9.88 13.91 21.87
CA LEU A 111 -10.81 14.57 20.97
C LEU A 111 -12.26 14.23 21.30
N ASN A 112 -12.55 12.96 21.59
CA ASN A 112 -13.89 12.53 21.98
C ASN A 112 -14.36 13.21 23.27
N ALA A 113 -13.47 13.36 24.26
CA ALA A 113 -13.77 14.09 25.49
C ALA A 113 -14.10 15.57 25.23
N ALA A 114 -13.29 16.24 24.39
CA ALA A 114 -13.53 17.63 24.01
C ALA A 114 -14.86 17.81 23.26
N VAL A 115 -15.21 16.90 22.35
CA VAL A 115 -16.48 16.91 21.63
C VAL A 115 -17.67 16.73 22.59
N LEU A 116 -17.55 15.84 23.58
CA LEU A 116 -18.58 15.67 24.60
C LEU A 116 -18.79 16.94 25.44
N GLU A 117 -17.72 17.66 25.77
CA GLU A 117 -17.80 18.92 26.48
C GLU A 117 -18.52 20.00 25.66
N VAL A 118 -18.13 20.17 24.39
CA VAL A 118 -18.80 21.09 23.47
C VAL A 118 -20.29 20.74 23.32
N ASN A 119 -20.63 19.46 23.19
CA ASN A 119 -22.01 19.01 23.10
C ASN A 119 -22.82 19.38 24.36
N LYS A 120 -22.23 19.25 25.55
CA LYS A 120 -22.87 19.71 26.80
C LYS A 120 -23.08 21.22 26.79
N MET A 121 -22.08 22.01 26.39
CA MET A 121 -22.19 23.46 26.29
C MET A 121 -23.31 23.88 25.31
N VAL A 122 -23.38 23.25 24.15
CA VAL A 122 -24.44 23.48 23.16
C VAL A 122 -25.82 23.12 23.73
N ALA A 123 -25.93 22.01 24.46
CA ALA A 123 -27.17 21.63 25.13
C ALA A 123 -27.61 22.65 26.19
N HIS A 124 -26.65 23.21 26.95
CA HIS A 124 -26.92 24.28 27.91
C HIS A 124 -27.40 25.57 27.23
N LEU A 125 -26.75 26.00 26.14
CA LEU A 125 -27.17 27.16 25.35
C LEU A 125 -28.59 26.97 24.79
N LYS A 126 -28.89 25.80 24.23
CA LYS A 126 -30.24 25.47 23.73
C LYS A 126 -31.32 25.52 24.81
N LYS A 127 -30.99 25.13 26.04
CA LYS A 127 -31.91 25.22 27.19
C LYS A 127 -32.08 26.65 27.68
N SER A 128 -31.04 27.47 27.64
CA SER A 128 -31.10 28.87 28.07
C SER A 128 -31.78 29.82 27.06
N LEU A 129 -31.92 29.41 25.81
CA LEU A 129 -32.61 30.17 24.75
C LEU A 129 -34.13 29.87 24.67
N ARG A 130 -34.63 28.91 25.45
CA ARG A 130 -36.06 28.61 25.60
C ARG A 130 -36.58 29.27 26.87
#